data_AF-A0A9P5J1U2-F1
#
_entry.id   AF-A0A9P5J1U2-F1
#
_cell.length_a   1.000
_cell.length_b   1.000
_cell.length_c   1.000
_cell.angle_alpha   90.00
_cell.angle_beta   90.00
_cell.angle_gamma   90.00
#
_symmetry.space_group_name_H-M   'P 1'
#
loop_
_entity.id
_entity.type
_entity.pdbx_description
1 polymer ?
#
loop_
_entity_poly.entity_id
_entity_poly.type
_entity_poly.pdbx_seq_one_letter_code
_entity_poly.pdbx_strand_id
1 'polypeptide(L)'
;MNASWNALMTLSDVDSAAFLAASPLSEPLARRIIRETVLIARGLGIEVDPLEPGVLSPEEAERAAAALARTQRVDDMIMDRIKGHNTSSSTRTDAKAGRALEYEVIWGHPLKQAKQLGIDVPVLETVAVLIEAIDARNRGKVKSIL
;
A
#
# COMPACT_ATOMS: atom_id res chain seq x y z
N MET A 1 -0.06 -5.11 -2.11
CA MET A 1 0.79 -3.94 -2.47
C MET A 1 -0.01 -2.68 -2.75
N ASN A 2 -1.09 -2.72 -3.56
CA ASN A 2 -1.87 -1.53 -3.90
C ASN A 2 -2.46 -0.78 -2.69
N ALA A 3 -2.90 -1.50 -1.65
CA ALA A 3 -3.47 -0.90 -0.44
C ALA A 3 -2.53 0.08 0.28
N SER A 4 -1.25 -0.24 0.34
CA SER A 4 -0.28 0.55 1.09
C SER A 4 0.10 1.82 0.32
N TRP A 5 0.42 1.64 -0.96
CA TRP A 5 1.04 2.66 -1.79
C TRP A 5 0.03 3.61 -2.43
N ASN A 6 -1.11 3.09 -2.93
CA ASN A 6 -2.13 3.92 -3.58
C ASN A 6 -2.78 4.90 -2.61
N ALA A 7 -2.91 4.53 -1.34
CA ALA A 7 -3.49 5.40 -0.32
C ALA A 7 -2.67 6.69 -0.18
N LEU A 8 -1.34 6.57 -0.08
CA LEU A 8 -0.43 7.70 0.13
C LEU A 8 -0.49 8.71 -1.02
N MET A 9 -0.45 8.24 -2.26
CA MET A 9 -0.53 9.13 -3.44
C MET A 9 -1.95 9.68 -3.65
N THR A 10 -2.98 8.92 -3.30
CA THR A 10 -4.37 9.38 -3.40
C THR A 10 -4.64 10.51 -2.40
N LEU A 11 -4.14 10.37 -1.17
CA LEU A 11 -4.30 11.37 -0.11
C LEU A 11 -3.43 12.60 -0.33
N SER A 12 -2.19 12.43 -0.79
CA SER A 12 -1.23 13.52 -0.99
C SER A 12 -1.36 14.21 -2.35
N ASP A 13 -2.04 13.57 -3.30
CA ASP A 13 -2.16 13.98 -4.70
C ASP A 13 -0.81 14.19 -5.43
N VAL A 14 0.25 13.51 -4.98
CA VAL A 14 1.56 13.52 -5.64
C VAL A 14 1.98 12.11 -6.09
N ASP A 15 3.03 12.03 -6.89
CA ASP A 15 3.65 10.76 -7.28
C ASP A 15 4.58 10.20 -6.18
N SER A 16 5.18 9.04 -6.46
CA SER A 16 6.04 8.33 -5.51
C SER A 16 7.28 9.10 -5.10
N ALA A 17 7.98 9.68 -6.07
CA ALA A 17 9.20 10.42 -5.82
C ALA A 17 8.89 11.67 -4.99
N ALA A 18 7.85 12.42 -5.36
CA ALA A 18 7.42 13.62 -4.65
C ALA A 18 6.95 13.30 -3.22
N PHE A 19 6.18 12.22 -3.02
CA PHE A 19 5.77 11.80 -1.68
C PHE A 19 6.97 11.47 -0.79
N LEU A 20 7.93 10.69 -1.30
CA LEU A 20 9.13 10.31 -0.54
C LEU A 20 10.04 11.49 -0.22
N ALA A 21 10.10 12.48 -1.11
CA ALA A 21 10.87 13.71 -0.89
C ALA A 21 10.16 14.71 0.04
N ALA A 22 8.83 14.61 0.21
CA ALA A 22 8.04 15.60 0.94
C ALA A 22 8.35 15.66 2.45
N SER A 23 8.86 14.58 3.04
CA SER A 23 9.16 14.51 4.47
C SER A 23 10.19 13.43 4.80
N PRO A 24 11.08 13.65 5.79
CA PRO A 24 11.94 12.59 6.31
C PRO A 24 11.13 11.43 6.95
N LEU A 25 9.83 11.63 7.21
CA LEU A 25 8.93 10.61 7.75
C LEU A 25 8.17 9.84 6.65
N SER A 26 8.25 10.24 5.38
CA SER A 26 7.51 9.60 4.29
C SER A 26 7.92 8.14 4.08
N GLU A 27 9.22 7.85 4.02
CA GLU A 27 9.72 6.48 3.91
C GLU A 27 9.40 5.64 5.15
N PRO A 28 9.64 6.10 6.39
CA PRO A 28 9.21 5.40 7.60
C PRO A 28 7.71 5.07 7.63
N LEU A 29 6.86 5.99 7.18
CA LEU A 29 5.41 5.77 7.10
C LEU A 29 5.06 4.71 6.05
N ALA A 30 5.60 4.83 4.83
CA ALA A 30 5.35 3.88 3.75
C ALA A 30 5.73 2.45 4.17
N ARG A 31 6.90 2.29 4.82
CA ARG A 31 7.36 1.00 5.35
C ARG A 31 6.42 0.41 6.40
N ARG A 32 5.85 1.23 7.29
CA ARG A 32 4.89 0.74 8.29
C ARG A 32 3.62 0.17 7.64
N ILE A 33 3.06 0.87 6.66
CA ILE A 33 1.84 0.41 5.98
C ILE A 33 2.12 -0.87 5.16
N ILE A 34 3.29 -0.95 4.51
CA ILE A 34 3.74 -2.16 3.81
C ILE A 34 3.85 -3.33 4.79
N ARG A 35 4.53 -3.15 5.94
CA ARG A 35 4.66 -4.18 6.98
C ARG A 35 3.32 -4.70 7.44
N GLU A 36 2.39 -3.81 7.79
CA GLU A 36 1.05 -4.19 8.23
C GLU A 36 0.31 -5.00 7.15
N THR A 37 0.43 -4.60 5.89
CA THR A 37 -0.16 -5.34 4.76
C THR A 37 0.48 -6.73 4.58
N VAL A 38 1.80 -6.83 4.74
CA VAL A 38 2.55 -8.10 4.68
C VAL A 38 2.19 -9.01 5.85
N LEU A 39 1.98 -8.47 7.05
CA LEU A 39 1.54 -9.24 8.22
C LEU A 39 0.19 -9.89 7.98
N ILE A 40 -0.77 -9.17 7.40
CA ILE A 40 -2.09 -9.72 7.02
C ILE A 40 -1.91 -10.88 6.02
N ALA A 41 -1.14 -10.65 4.94
CA ALA A 41 -0.92 -11.68 3.91
C ALA A 41 -0.29 -12.95 4.49
N ARG A 42 0.72 -12.80 5.36
CA ARG A 42 1.34 -13.94 6.06
C ARG A 42 0.37 -14.66 6.98
N GLY A 43 -0.49 -13.93 7.70
CA GLY A 43 -1.53 -14.52 8.55
C GLY A 43 -2.55 -15.35 7.76
N LEU A 44 -2.73 -15.05 6.47
CA LEU A 44 -3.56 -15.83 5.54
C LEU A 44 -2.81 -17.01 4.89
N GLY A 45 -1.54 -17.23 5.25
CA GLY A 45 -0.69 -18.23 4.59
C GLY A 45 -0.31 -17.86 3.16
N ILE A 46 -0.47 -16.60 2.76
CA ILE A 46 -0.05 -16.10 1.45
C ILE A 46 1.43 -15.75 1.55
N GLU A 47 2.25 -16.48 0.79
CA GLU A 47 3.62 -16.06 0.57
C GLU A 47 3.62 -14.76 -0.22
N VAL A 48 4.09 -13.69 0.43
CA VAL A 48 4.37 -12.44 -0.26
C VAL A 48 5.73 -12.63 -0.92
N ASP A 49 5.71 -13.10 -2.16
CA ASP A 49 6.90 -13.01 -3.00
C ASP A 49 7.25 -11.52 -3.12
N PRO A 50 8.42 -11.07 -2.65
CA PRO A 50 8.83 -9.68 -2.80
C PRO A 50 9.01 -9.28 -4.27
N LEU A 51 8.95 -10.24 -5.19
CA LEU A 51 9.24 -10.10 -6.61
C LEU A 51 8.11 -10.76 -7.38
N GLU A 52 7.32 -9.99 -8.13
CA GLU A 52 6.51 -10.67 -9.15
C GLU A 52 7.44 -11.39 -10.13
N PRO A 53 7.09 -12.62 -10.58
CA PRO A 53 7.87 -13.33 -11.59
C PRO A 53 8.05 -12.44 -12.82
N GLY A 54 9.30 -12.07 -13.11
CA GLY A 54 9.65 -11.30 -14.31
C GLY A 54 10.39 -9.97 -14.09
N VAL A 55 10.68 -9.56 -12.84
CA VAL A 55 11.38 -8.27 -12.59
C VAL A 55 12.83 -8.42 -12.12
N LEU A 56 13.24 -9.58 -11.59
CA LEU A 56 14.62 -9.86 -11.22
C LEU A 56 15.16 -11.10 -11.92
N SER A 57 16.47 -11.12 -12.19
CA SER A 57 17.15 -12.28 -12.74
C SER A 57 17.13 -13.46 -11.74
N PRO A 58 17.25 -14.71 -12.22
CA PRO A 58 17.23 -15.89 -11.35
C PRO A 58 18.20 -15.82 -10.15
N GLU A 59 19.38 -15.21 -10.35
CA GLU A 59 20.41 -15.06 -9.32
C GLU A 59 20.07 -13.97 -8.28
N GLU A 60 19.28 -12.97 -8.66
CA GLU A 60 18.77 -11.93 -7.76
C GLU A 60 17.57 -12.43 -6.96
N ALA A 61 16.72 -13.25 -7.56
CA ALA A 61 15.64 -13.97 -6.87
C ALA A 61 16.20 -14.94 -5.82
N GLU A 62 17.27 -15.68 -6.14
CA GLU A 62 17.93 -16.61 -5.21
C GLU A 62 18.60 -15.88 -4.02
N ARG A 63 19.27 -14.75 -4.29
CA ARG A 63 19.82 -13.88 -3.23
C ARG A 63 18.75 -13.23 -2.36
N ALA A 64 17.61 -12.87 -2.94
CA ALA A 64 16.46 -12.34 -2.21
C ALA A 64 15.80 -13.41 -1.35
N ALA A 65 15.60 -14.63 -1.87
CA ALA A 65 15.04 -15.78 -1.17
C ALA A 65 15.92 -16.22 0.01
N ALA A 66 17.25 -16.31 -0.19
CA ALA A 66 18.20 -16.63 0.87
C ALA A 66 18.21 -15.60 2.02
N ALA A 67 17.75 -14.37 1.75
CA ALA A 67 17.70 -13.30 2.72
C ALA A 67 16.27 -12.94 3.21
N LEU A 68 15.24 -13.54 2.59
CA LEU A 68 13.83 -13.51 2.99
C LEU A 68 13.60 -14.23 4.34
N ALA A 69 14.51 -15.14 4.71
CA ALA A 69 14.53 -15.83 6.00
C ALA A 69 14.73 -14.89 7.22
N ARG A 70 15.02 -13.60 6.99
CA ARG A 70 15.00 -12.56 8.02
C ARG A 70 14.02 -11.48 7.59
N THR A 71 13.01 -11.25 8.42
CA THR A 71 11.79 -10.43 8.27
C THR A 71 11.98 -8.98 7.77
N GLN A 72 13.20 -8.55 7.50
CA GLN A 72 13.62 -7.18 7.23
C GLN A 72 13.70 -6.84 5.73
N ARG A 73 13.79 -7.84 4.83
CA ARG A 73 14.14 -7.60 3.41
C ARG A 73 12.97 -7.28 2.48
N VAL A 74 11.76 -7.74 2.79
CA VAL A 74 10.57 -7.50 1.95
C VAL A 74 10.24 -6.00 1.88
N ASP A 75 10.36 -5.29 2.99
CA ASP A 75 10.08 -3.85 3.02
C ASP A 75 11.09 -3.07 2.20
N ASP A 76 12.39 -3.40 2.30
CA ASP A 76 13.45 -2.76 1.52
C ASP A 76 13.21 -2.96 0.03
N MET A 77 12.87 -4.18 -0.39
CA MET A 77 12.61 -4.51 -1.79
C MET A 77 11.38 -3.78 -2.35
N ILE A 78 10.29 -3.72 -1.59
CA ILE A 78 9.09 -2.97 -2.00
C ILE A 78 9.42 -1.47 -2.09
N MET A 79 10.20 -0.94 -1.14
CA MET A 79 10.62 0.47 -1.16
C MET A 79 11.55 0.80 -2.32
N ASP A 80 12.46 -0.10 -2.68
CA ASP A 80 13.34 0.09 -3.83
C ASP A 80 12.56 0.13 -5.15
N ARG A 81 11.51 -0.73 -5.30
CA ARG A 81 10.59 -0.67 -6.44
C ARG A 81 9.83 0.65 -6.51
N ILE A 82 9.38 1.16 -5.37
CA ILE A 82 8.70 2.47 -5.28
C ILE A 82 9.62 3.61 -5.72
N LYS A 83 10.89 3.59 -5.27
CA LYS A 83 11.89 4.58 -5.64
C LYS A 83 12.27 4.51 -7.13
N GLY A 84 12.27 3.31 -7.71
CA GLY A 84 12.62 3.07 -9.12
C GLY A 84 11.53 3.42 -10.14
N HIS A 85 10.27 3.58 -9.71
CA HIS A 85 9.16 3.92 -10.60
C HIS A 85 8.39 5.14 -10.12
N ASN A 86 8.28 6.16 -10.99
CA ASN A 86 7.35 7.27 -10.79
C ASN A 86 5.92 6.79 -11.11
N THR A 87 5.34 5.99 -10.21
CA THR A 87 4.01 5.40 -10.41
C THR A 87 2.93 6.42 -10.07
N SER A 88 2.01 6.67 -10.99
CA SER A 88 0.72 7.27 -10.66
C SER A 88 -0.27 6.15 -10.34
N SER A 89 -1.06 6.31 -9.27
CA SER A 89 -2.10 5.32 -8.93
C SER A 89 -3.37 5.54 -9.75
N SER A 90 -3.95 4.45 -10.26
CA SER A 90 -5.30 4.46 -10.85
C SER A 90 -6.34 5.00 -9.85
N THR A 91 -6.25 4.59 -8.59
CA THR A 91 -7.07 5.11 -7.48
C THR A 91 -6.95 6.62 -7.33
N ARG A 92 -5.74 7.20 -7.45
CA ARG A 92 -5.57 8.67 -7.46
C ARG A 92 -6.31 9.31 -8.63
N THR A 93 -6.24 8.69 -9.80
CA THR A 93 -6.92 9.19 -11.01
C THR A 93 -8.44 9.16 -10.84
N ASP A 94 -8.98 8.07 -10.28
CA ASP A 94 -10.40 7.94 -9.95
C ASP A 94 -10.82 8.95 -8.87
N ALA A 95 -10.01 9.12 -7.84
CA ALA A 95 -10.24 10.07 -6.77
C ALA A 95 -10.37 11.51 -7.28
N LYS A 96 -9.44 11.93 -8.17
CA LYS A 96 -9.46 13.25 -8.80
C LYS A 96 -10.64 13.45 -9.75
N ALA A 97 -11.03 12.39 -10.45
CA ALA A 97 -12.17 12.42 -11.34
C ALA A 97 -13.54 12.31 -10.62
N GLY A 98 -13.55 12.21 -9.28
CA GLY A 98 -14.78 12.04 -8.50
C GLY A 98 -15.45 10.69 -8.72
N ARG A 99 -14.72 9.68 -9.21
CA ARG A 99 -15.26 8.33 -9.44
C ARG A 99 -15.21 7.50 -8.17
N ALA A 100 -16.13 6.53 -8.09
CA ALA A 100 -16.10 5.51 -7.06
C ALA A 100 -14.76 4.76 -7.07
N LEU A 101 -14.22 4.50 -5.89
CA LEU A 101 -12.96 3.77 -5.68
C LEU A 101 -13.24 2.29 -5.45
N GLU A 102 -12.24 1.45 -5.71
CA GLU A 102 -12.23 0.01 -5.36
C GLU A 102 -11.95 -0.22 -3.86
N TYR A 103 -12.56 0.59 -3.00
CA TYR A 103 -12.26 0.62 -1.56
C TYR A 103 -12.36 -0.76 -0.91
N GLU A 104 -13.48 -1.46 -1.15
CA GLU A 104 -13.74 -2.76 -0.56
C GLU A 104 -12.71 -3.83 -0.94
N VAL A 105 -12.22 -3.79 -2.18
CA VAL A 105 -11.25 -4.77 -2.67
C VAL A 105 -9.85 -4.45 -2.15
N ILE A 106 -9.47 -3.18 -2.17
CA ILE A 106 -8.10 -2.76 -1.86
C ILE A 106 -7.87 -2.62 -0.34
N TRP A 107 -8.81 -2.07 0.43
CA TRP A 107 -8.66 -1.85 1.88
C TRP A 107 -9.68 -2.61 2.72
N GLY A 108 -10.95 -2.64 2.31
CA GLY A 108 -12.03 -3.25 3.10
C GLY A 108 -11.78 -4.73 3.40
N HIS A 109 -11.44 -5.52 2.38
CA HIS A 109 -11.16 -6.94 2.54
C HIS A 109 -9.90 -7.20 3.40
N PRO A 110 -8.72 -6.60 3.14
CA PRO A 110 -7.56 -6.76 4.02
C PRO A 110 -7.83 -6.40 5.48
N LEU A 111 -8.56 -5.31 5.77
CA LEU A 111 -8.90 -4.93 7.15
C LEU A 111 -9.82 -5.95 7.83
N LYS A 112 -10.79 -6.49 7.09
CA LYS A 112 -11.64 -7.58 7.60
C LYS A 112 -10.80 -8.81 7.96
N GLN A 113 -9.83 -9.17 7.11
CA GLN A 113 -8.92 -10.29 7.36
C GLN A 113 -8.02 -10.01 8.57
N ALA A 114 -7.44 -8.81 8.69
CA ALA A 114 -6.64 -8.41 9.85
C ALA A 114 -7.39 -8.62 11.17
N LYS A 115 -8.64 -8.13 11.22
CA LYS A 115 -9.53 -8.29 12.38
C LYS A 115 -9.83 -9.76 12.70
N GLN A 116 -10.09 -10.59 11.68
CA GLN A 116 -10.36 -12.03 11.86
C GLN A 116 -9.14 -12.79 12.39
N LEU A 117 -7.94 -12.36 12.00
CA LEU A 117 -6.67 -12.94 12.42
C LEU A 117 -6.14 -12.38 13.74
N GLY A 118 -6.77 -11.34 14.29
CA GLY A 118 -6.28 -10.63 15.49
C GLY A 118 -4.96 -9.89 15.26
N ILE A 119 -4.73 -9.39 14.03
CA ILE A 119 -3.52 -8.65 13.66
C ILE A 119 -3.81 -7.16 13.74
N ASP A 120 -3.07 -6.46 14.60
CA ASP A 120 -3.14 -5.00 14.71
C ASP A 120 -2.50 -4.34 13.47
N VAL A 121 -3.26 -3.48 12.81
CA VAL A 121 -2.82 -2.73 11.62
C VAL A 121 -3.21 -1.24 11.69
N PRO A 122 -2.79 -0.53 12.77
CA PRO A 122 -3.30 0.80 13.10
C PRO A 122 -2.99 1.86 12.03
N VAL A 123 -1.86 1.75 11.32
CA VAL A 123 -1.51 2.71 10.28
C VAL A 123 -2.35 2.47 9.03
N LEU A 124 -2.56 1.21 8.64
CA LEU A 124 -3.42 0.81 7.53
C LEU A 124 -4.88 1.20 7.79
N GLU A 125 -5.39 0.99 9.01
CA GLU A 125 -6.73 1.45 9.43
C GLU A 125 -6.87 2.96 9.25
N THR A 126 -5.87 3.72 9.73
CA THR A 126 -5.88 5.18 9.63
C THR A 126 -5.98 5.64 8.18
N VAL A 127 -5.12 5.12 7.29
CA VAL A 127 -5.15 5.54 5.88
C VAL A 127 -6.40 5.04 5.16
N ALA A 128 -6.90 3.84 5.49
CA ALA A 128 -8.10 3.29 4.90
C ALA A 128 -9.33 4.13 5.21
N VAL A 129 -9.52 4.56 6.46
CA VAL A 129 -10.64 5.45 6.84
C VAL A 129 -10.62 6.75 6.04
N LEU A 130 -9.45 7.33 5.80
CA LEU A 130 -9.32 8.53 4.98
C LEU A 130 -9.67 8.27 3.52
N ILE A 131 -9.28 7.11 2.96
CA ILE A 131 -9.66 6.71 1.61
C ILE A 131 -11.17 6.42 1.52
N GLU A 132 -11.77 5.79 2.53
CA GLU A 132 -13.20 5.53 2.59
C GLU A 132 -14.00 6.83 2.57
N ALA A 133 -13.52 7.88 3.26
CA ALA A 133 -14.13 9.20 3.22
C ALA A 133 -14.09 9.82 1.81
N ILE A 134 -12.98 9.64 1.07
CA ILE A 134 -12.87 10.06 -0.34
C ILE A 134 -13.86 9.27 -1.21
N ASP A 135 -13.95 7.95 -1.03
CA ASP A 135 -14.89 7.11 -1.78
C ASP A 135 -16.34 7.49 -1.48
N ALA A 136 -16.68 7.70 -0.19
CA ALA A 136 -18.00 8.15 0.24
C ALA A 136 -18.36 9.51 -0.39
N ARG A 137 -17.41 10.44 -0.48
CA ARG A 137 -17.60 11.73 -1.16
C ARG A 137 -17.87 11.52 -2.65
N ASN A 138 -17.05 10.71 -3.30
CA ASN A 138 -17.17 10.45 -4.74
C ASN A 138 -18.48 9.71 -5.09
N ARG A 139 -19.00 8.89 -4.17
CA ARG A 139 -20.31 8.23 -4.27
C ARG A 139 -21.49 9.12 -3.86
N GLY A 140 -21.26 10.38 -3.47
CA GLY A 140 -22.30 11.31 -3.03
C GLY A 140 -22.91 11.00 -1.66
N LYS A 141 -22.27 10.14 -0.85
CA LYS A 141 -22.71 9.81 0.52
C LYS A 141 -22.34 10.90 1.54
N VAL A 142 -21.26 11.64 1.29
CA VAL A 142 -20.85 12.81 2.08
C VAL A 142 -20.58 13.99 1.15
N LYS A 143 -20.81 15.22 1.62
CA LYS A 143 -20.61 16.42 0.81
C LYS A 143 -19.18 16.93 0.93
N SER A 144 -18.61 17.37 -0.19
CA SER A 144 -17.43 18.25 -0.18
C SER A 144 -17.80 19.58 0.49
N ILE A 145 -16.85 20.17 1.21
CA ILE A 145 -16.96 21.54 1.75
C ILE A 145 -16.27 22.58 0.87
N LEU A 146 -15.65 22.12 -0.23
CA LEU A 146 -15.02 22.92 -1.29
C LEU A 146 -15.85 22.82 -2.56
#